data_AF-A0A838DT56-F1
#
_entry.id   AF-A0A838DT56-F1
#
_cell.length_a   1.000
_cell.length_b   1.000
_cell.length_c   1.000
_cell.angle_alpha   90.00
_cell.angle_beta   90.00
_cell.angle_gamma   90.00
#
_symmetry.space_group_name_H-M   'P 1'
#
loop_
_entity.id
_entity.type
_entity.pdbx_description
1 polymer ?
#
loop_
_entity_poly.entity_id
_entity_poly.type
_entity_poly.pdbx_seq_one_letter_code
_entity_poly.pdbx_strand_id
1 'polypeptide(L)'
;MLFTMAYGIFVEMKSPMSTCTLNRHHLYELNYAGNHENIRLEVLLNALSNGQAEAFKGFAEQCMTEYDLDGWTAPDLITPDDINLHMQRFKKHEQA
;
A
#
# COMPACT_ATOMS: atom_id res chain seq x y z
N MET A 1 -28.13 57.47 7.77
CA MET A 1 -27.11 57.46 6.68
C MET A 1 -25.73 57.01 7.16
N LEU A 2 -25.35 57.22 8.43
CA LEU A 2 -24.06 56.75 8.98
C LEU A 2 -24.01 55.26 9.34
N PHE A 3 -25.17 54.59 9.48
CA PHE A 3 -25.22 53.18 9.92
C PHE A 3 -24.98 52.16 8.79
N THR A 4 -25.16 52.54 7.53
CA THR A 4 -24.95 51.66 6.36
C THR A 4 -23.51 51.66 5.86
N MET A 5 -22.74 52.72 6.11
CA MET A 5 -21.35 52.84 5.64
C MET A 5 -20.37 51.98 6.44
N ALA A 6 -20.65 51.76 7.74
CA ALA A 6 -19.80 50.94 8.61
C ALA A 6 -19.90 49.43 8.31
N TYR A 7 -21.07 48.96 7.86
CA TYR A 7 -21.25 47.55 7.48
C TYR A 7 -20.57 47.19 6.16
N GLY A 8 -20.36 48.16 5.25
CA GLY A 8 -19.68 47.92 3.97
C GLY A 8 -18.17 47.68 4.11
N ILE A 9 -17.51 48.31 5.08
CA ILE A 9 -16.05 48.21 5.27
C ILE A 9 -15.63 46.90 5.95
N PHE A 10 -16.52 46.28 6.74
CA PHE A 10 -16.20 45.06 7.49
C PHE A 10 -16.27 43.77 6.67
N VAL A 11 -16.98 43.75 5.53
CA VAL A 11 -17.11 42.56 4.66
C VAL A 11 -15.93 42.42 3.69
N GLU A 12 -15.27 43.52 3.31
CA GLU A 12 -14.18 43.54 2.31
C GLU A 12 -12.83 43.01 2.84
N MET A 13 -12.68 42.83 4.17
CA MET A 13 -11.39 42.59 4.82
C MET A 13 -11.23 41.16 5.38
N LYS A 14 -11.73 40.15 4.67
CA LYS A 14 -11.59 38.73 5.07
C LYS A 14 -11.01 37.80 4.00
N SER A 15 -10.57 38.28 2.83
CA SER A 15 -10.17 37.35 1.76
C SER A 15 -9.04 37.83 0.82
N PRO A 16 -7.83 38.08 1.35
CA PRO A 16 -6.65 37.65 0.58
C PRO A 16 -5.53 36.94 1.38
N MET A 17 -5.67 36.75 2.70
CA MET A 17 -4.60 36.17 3.53
C MET A 17 -4.66 34.64 3.65
N SER A 18 -5.72 34.00 3.19
CA SER A 18 -5.90 32.55 3.34
C SER A 18 -5.13 31.77 2.27
N THR A 19 -5.07 32.23 1.01
CA THR A 19 -4.63 31.37 -0.10
C THR A 19 -3.12 31.13 -0.15
N CYS A 20 -2.27 32.11 0.19
CA CYS A 20 -0.81 31.89 0.21
C CYS A 20 -0.32 31.24 1.52
N THR A 21 -0.97 31.55 2.65
CA THR A 21 -0.62 30.97 3.96
C THR A 21 -1.03 29.51 4.03
N LEU A 22 -2.18 29.13 3.46
CA LEU A 22 -2.59 27.73 3.29
C LEU A 22 -1.63 26.96 2.38
N ASN A 23 -1.18 27.54 1.27
CA ASN A 23 -0.23 26.87 0.38
C ASN A 23 1.13 26.63 1.08
N ARG A 24 1.60 27.60 1.86
CA ARG A 24 2.81 27.42 2.69
C ARG A 24 2.63 26.33 3.73
N HIS A 25 1.54 26.35 4.50
CA HIS A 25 1.27 25.30 5.49
C HIS A 25 1.13 23.92 4.86
N HIS A 26 0.42 23.83 3.73
CA HIS A 26 0.27 22.59 2.97
C HIS A 26 1.62 22.04 2.47
N LEU A 27 2.51 22.89 1.94
CA LEU A 27 3.86 22.46 1.53
C LEU A 27 4.74 22.09 2.71
N TYR A 28 4.59 22.78 3.85
CA TYR A 28 5.29 22.42 5.09
C TYR A 28 4.85 21.05 5.57
N GLU A 29 3.56 20.77 5.69
CA GLU A 29 3.05 19.48 6.17
C GLU A 29 3.53 18.30 5.31
N LEU A 30 3.59 18.48 3.99
CA LEU A 30 4.03 17.42 3.07
C LEU A 30 5.53 17.13 3.14
N ASN A 31 6.37 18.14 3.41
CA ASN A 31 7.83 18.01 3.33
C ASN A 31 8.52 18.10 4.70
N TYR A 32 7.78 18.33 5.80
CA TYR A 32 8.35 18.49 7.13
C TYR A 32 9.13 17.26 7.60
N ALA A 33 8.61 16.07 7.29
CA ALA A 33 9.22 14.81 7.69
C ALA A 33 10.33 14.33 6.73
N GLY A 34 10.67 15.08 5.67
CA GLY A 34 11.70 14.73 4.70
C GLY A 34 11.19 14.56 3.26
N ASN A 35 12.11 14.31 2.32
CA ASN A 35 11.75 14.02 0.93
C ASN A 35 10.86 12.76 0.87
N HIS A 36 9.89 12.71 -0.04
CA HIS A 36 8.89 11.64 -0.13
C HIS A 36 9.50 10.24 -0.23
N GLU A 37 10.68 10.10 -0.83
CA GLU A 37 11.42 8.84 -0.87
C GLU A 37 12.18 8.54 0.43
N ASN A 38 12.72 9.55 1.10
CA ASN A 38 13.51 9.35 2.31
C ASN A 38 12.64 8.82 3.47
N ILE A 39 11.42 9.34 3.61
CA ILE A 39 10.46 8.87 4.61
C ILE A 39 10.15 7.37 4.42
N ARG A 40 9.97 6.93 3.17
CA ARG A 40 9.71 5.52 2.85
C ARG A 40 10.91 4.64 3.14
N LEU A 41 12.12 5.13 2.81
CA LEU A 41 13.36 4.43 3.09
C LEU A 41 13.61 4.28 4.60
N GLU A 42 13.38 5.32 5.39
CA GLU A 42 13.51 5.25 6.85
C GLU A 42 12.54 4.25 7.47
N VAL A 43 11.30 4.20 7.01
CA VAL A 43 10.32 3.19 7.43
C VAL A 43 10.78 1.77 7.08
N LEU A 44 11.30 1.57 5.86
CA LEU A 44 11.82 0.28 5.43
C LEU A 44 13.05 -0.14 6.25
N LEU A 45 14.01 0.76 6.46
CA LEU A 45 15.22 0.51 7.24
C LEU A 45 14.90 0.20 8.70
N ASN A 46 13.92 0.90 9.29
CA ASN A 46 13.43 0.62 10.63
C ASN A 46 12.74 -0.76 10.70
N ALA A 47 11.94 -1.13 9.70
CA ALA A 47 11.33 -2.46 9.63
C ALA A 47 12.37 -3.59 9.45
N LEU A 48 13.48 -3.31 8.75
CA LEU A 48 14.63 -4.21 8.63
C LEU A 48 15.40 -4.31 9.95
N SER A 49 15.70 -3.20 10.62
CA SER A 49 16.44 -3.21 11.90
C SER A 49 15.65 -3.86 13.03
N ASN A 50 14.32 -3.72 13.02
CA ASN A 50 13.43 -4.34 14.02
C ASN A 50 13.13 -5.82 13.71
N GLY A 51 13.61 -6.37 12.59
CA GLY A 51 13.36 -7.76 12.19
C GLY A 51 11.93 -8.02 11.70
N GLN A 52 11.07 -7.01 11.59
CA GLN A 52 9.69 -7.17 11.11
C GLN A 52 9.66 -7.60 9.64
N ALA A 53 10.58 -7.08 8.84
CA ALA A 53 10.74 -7.49 7.45
C ALA A 53 11.13 -8.97 7.32
N GLU A 54 11.91 -9.50 8.25
CA GLU A 54 12.27 -10.93 8.29
C GLU A 54 11.07 -11.79 8.70
N ALA A 55 10.28 -11.34 9.69
CA ALA A 55 9.05 -12.01 10.08
C ALA A 55 8.03 -12.11 8.92
N PHE A 56 7.88 -11.04 8.13
CA PHE A 56 7.00 -11.06 6.95
C PHE A 56 7.51 -11.99 5.86
N LYS A 57 8.82 -12.07 5.65
CA LYS A 57 9.43 -13.03 4.72
C LYS A 57 9.24 -14.46 5.19
N GLY A 58 9.50 -14.74 6.47
CA GLY A 58 9.31 -16.08 7.04
C GLY A 58 7.86 -16.56 6.95
N PHE A 59 6.88 -15.67 7.12
CA PHE A 59 5.48 -16.00 6.89
C PHE A 59 5.20 -16.37 5.42
N ALA A 60 5.76 -15.64 4.46
CA ALA A 60 5.64 -15.99 3.06
C ALA A 60 6.35 -17.32 2.72
N GLU A 61 7.51 -17.59 3.32
CA GLU A 61 8.25 -18.85 3.15
C GLU A 61 7.46 -20.06 3.68
N GLN A 62 6.75 -19.90 4.80
CA GLN A 62 5.84 -20.93 5.32
C GLN A 62 4.77 -21.29 4.28
N CYS A 63 4.09 -20.30 3.70
CA CYS A 63 3.08 -20.54 2.65
C CYS A 63 3.68 -21.12 1.36
N MET A 64 4.91 -20.75 1.00
CA MET A 64 5.58 -21.31 -0.19
C MET A 64 6.04 -22.76 0.02
N THR A 65 6.23 -23.18 1.27
CA THR A 65 6.66 -24.56 1.59
C THR A 65 5.51 -25.56 1.47
N GLU A 66 4.26 -25.09 1.48
CA GLU A 66 3.06 -25.92 1.42
C GLU A 66 2.76 -26.50 0.02
N TYR A 67 3.50 -26.10 -1.02
CA TYR A 67 3.32 -26.63 -2.38
C TYR A 67 4.65 -26.82 -3.12
N ASP A 68 4.65 -27.76 -4.05
CA ASP A 68 5.71 -28.03 -5.02
C ASP A 68 5.12 -28.09 -6.44
N LEU A 69 5.96 -28.34 -7.46
CA LEU A 69 5.56 -28.51 -8.85
C LEU A 69 4.57 -29.65 -9.06
N ASP A 70 4.64 -30.67 -8.20
CA ASP A 70 3.82 -31.88 -8.29
C ASP A 70 2.50 -31.79 -7.48
N GLY A 71 2.28 -30.72 -6.70
CA GLY A 71 1.04 -30.51 -5.94
C GLY A 71 1.25 -29.95 -4.54
N TRP A 72 0.23 -30.11 -3.68
CA TRP A 72 0.29 -29.68 -2.29
C TRP A 72 1.09 -30.68 -1.44
N THR A 73 1.96 -30.19 -0.56
CA THR A 73 2.75 -31.03 0.37
C THR A 73 2.04 -31.23 1.71
N ALA A 74 1.10 -30.34 2.05
CA ALA A 74 0.35 -30.39 3.28
C ALA A 74 -0.76 -31.47 3.25
N PRO A 75 -0.90 -32.30 4.30
CA PRO A 75 -1.79 -33.47 4.29
C PRO A 75 -3.29 -33.12 4.38
N ASP A 76 -3.61 -31.86 4.66
CA ASP A 76 -4.97 -31.32 4.74
C ASP A 76 -5.50 -30.80 3.39
N LEU A 77 -4.62 -30.57 2.42
CA LEU A 77 -4.97 -30.06 1.09
C LEU A 77 -5.06 -31.20 0.07
N ILE A 78 -6.09 -31.15 -0.79
CA ILE A 78 -6.33 -32.16 -1.82
C ILE A 78 -5.77 -31.67 -3.16
N THR A 79 -4.86 -32.44 -3.75
CA THR A 79 -4.30 -32.16 -5.09
C THR A 79 -5.36 -32.39 -6.18
N PRO A 80 -5.57 -31.44 -7.11
CA PRO A 80 -6.66 -31.48 -8.10
C PRO A 80 -6.38 -32.37 -9.33
N ASP A 81 -5.82 -33.57 -9.14
CA ASP A 81 -5.50 -34.51 -10.23
C ASP A 81 -6.73 -35.04 -10.98
N ASP A 82 -7.88 -35.08 -10.30
CA ASP A 82 -9.15 -35.61 -10.77
C ASP A 82 -9.96 -34.60 -11.61
N ILE A 83 -9.82 -33.31 -11.32
CA ILE A 83 -10.54 -32.24 -12.01
C ILE A 83 -9.71 -31.55 -13.10
N ASN A 84 -8.38 -31.66 -13.07
CA ASN A 84 -7.52 -30.96 -14.02
C ASN A 84 -7.54 -31.62 -15.42
N LEU A 85 -8.45 -31.12 -16.27
CA LEU A 85 -8.62 -31.56 -17.66
C LEU A 85 -7.37 -31.40 -18.53
N HIS A 86 -6.53 -30.40 -18.25
CA HIS A 86 -5.32 -30.15 -19.03
C HIS A 86 -4.29 -31.26 -18.81
N MET A 87 -4.07 -31.64 -17.54
CA MET A 87 -3.16 -32.71 -17.17
C MET A 87 -3.64 -34.07 -17.69
N GLN A 88 -4.96 -34.33 -17.66
CA GLN A 88 -5.54 -35.56 -18.19
C GLN A 88 -5.37 -35.71 -19.70
N ARG A 89 -5.48 -34.61 -20.45
CA ARG A 89 -5.24 -34.60 -21.89
C ARG A 89 -3.81 -34.99 -22.25
N PHE A 90 -2.81 -34.46 -21.53
CA PHE A 90 -1.41 -34.83 -21.77
C PHE A 90 -1.14 -36.30 -21.49
N LYS A 91 -1.60 -36.82 -20.34
CA LYS A 91 -1.45 -38.25 -20.00
C LYS A 91 -2.07 -39.16 -21.07
N LYS A 92 -3.20 -38.78 -21.66
CA LYS A 92 -3.86 -39.55 -22.72
C LYS A 92 -3.06 -39.59 -24.03
N HIS A 93 -2.40 -38.50 -24.40
CA HIS A 93 -1.57 -38.43 -25.62
C HIS A 93 -0.25 -39.19 -25.47
N GLU A 94 0.29 -39.29 -24.26
CA GLU A 94 1.51 -40.06 -23.98
C GLU A 94 1.29 -41.57 -23.98
N GLN A 95 0.04 -42.03 -23.79
CA GLN A 95 -0.35 -43.44 -23.75
C GLN A 95 -0.83 -44.01 -25.10
N ALA A 96 -0.85 -43.20 -26.17
CA ALA A 96 -1.30 -43.57 -27.52
C ALA A 96 -0.11 -43.73 -28.48
#